data_AF-A0A6A1WMB6-F1
#
_entry.id   AF-A0A6A1WMB6-F1
#
_cell.length_a   1.000
_cell.length_b   1.000
_cell.length_c   1.000
_cell.angle_alpha   90.00
_cell.angle_beta   90.00
_cell.angle_gamma   90.00
#
_symmetry.space_group_name_H-M   'P 1'
#
loop_
_entity.id
_entity.type
_entity.pdbx_description
1 polymer ?
#
loop_
_entity_poly.entity_id
_entity_poly.type
_entity_poly.pdbx_seq_one_letter_code
_entity_poly.pdbx_strand_id
1 'polypeptide(L)'
;MGIRHDLHPKITDAGKVHLPGACYSMTREEKECFLKVIKNAKFPDGFASNISRCVKLQQRNIIGLKSHDCHILMQHLMPIAIQRSLPSMVCSPLISLSCFFREICSKTLRIEDLDRLEAQIPITLCQLERIFPPAFFTVMVHLVVHLVAECKMGGPVQLRWMYPIER
;
A
#
# COMPACT_ATOMS: atom_id res chain seq x y z
N MET A 1 -4.61 3.00 28.25
CA MET A 1 -5.43 3.26 27.05
C MET A 1 -6.28 2.07 26.57
N GLY A 2 -6.39 0.91 27.24
CA GLY A 2 -7.53 -0.03 27.10
C GLY A 2 -7.98 -0.50 25.70
N ILE A 3 -7.21 -0.25 24.64
CA ILE A 3 -7.60 -0.49 23.25
C ILE A 3 -6.94 -1.78 22.72
N ARG A 4 -7.62 -2.44 21.78
CA ARG A 4 -7.17 -3.66 21.08
C ARG A 4 -6.86 -4.84 22.01
N HIS A 5 -7.87 -5.28 22.78
CA HIS A 5 -7.76 -6.45 23.67
C HIS A 5 -7.20 -7.70 22.99
N ASP A 6 -7.50 -7.88 21.70
CA ASP A 6 -7.00 -9.02 20.92
C ASP A 6 -5.47 -9.06 20.79
N LEU A 7 -4.79 -7.92 20.99
CA LEU A 7 -3.33 -7.77 20.93
C LEU A 7 -2.64 -7.77 22.30
N HIS A 8 -3.39 -7.94 23.38
CA HIS A 8 -2.83 -7.96 24.73
C HIS A 8 -2.03 -9.25 24.98
N PRO A 9 -1.02 -9.23 25.86
CA PRO A 9 -0.26 -10.43 26.21
C PRO A 9 -1.19 -11.52 26.75
N LYS A 10 -1.08 -12.74 26.20
CA LYS A 10 -1.83 -13.92 26.61
C LYS A 10 -0.90 -14.89 27.33
N ILE A 11 -1.33 -15.42 28.47
CA ILE A 11 -0.59 -16.47 29.17
C ILE A 11 -0.97 -17.80 28.52
N THR A 12 0.03 -18.55 28.04
CA THR A 12 -0.19 -19.90 27.51
C THR A 12 -0.36 -20.91 28.64
N ASP A 13 -0.89 -22.09 28.34
CA ASP A 13 -1.07 -23.18 29.33
C ASP A 13 0.24 -23.60 30.02
N ALA A 14 1.39 -23.33 29.37
CA ALA A 14 2.72 -23.54 29.91
C ALA A 14 3.26 -22.38 30.78
N GLY A 15 2.41 -21.40 31.14
CA GLY A 15 2.76 -20.24 31.95
C GLY A 15 3.62 -19.19 31.24
N LYS A 16 3.83 -19.31 29.91
CA LYS A 16 4.63 -18.35 29.14
C LYS A 16 3.76 -17.21 28.61
N VAL A 17 4.30 -15.99 28.64
CA VAL A 17 3.66 -14.82 28.04
C VAL A 17 3.85 -14.84 26.52
N HIS A 18 2.75 -14.88 25.78
CA HIS A 18 2.71 -14.82 24.32
C HIS A 18 2.03 -13.52 23.86
N LEU A 19 2.67 -12.82 22.93
CA LEU A 19 2.12 -11.63 22.28
C LEU A 19 1.52 -12.03 20.92
N PRO A 20 0.19 -11.99 20.75
CA PRO A 20 -0.44 -12.31 19.48
C PRO A 20 -0.06 -11.29 18.40
N GLY A 21 0.13 -11.77 17.17
CA GLY A 21 0.43 -10.93 16.02
C GLY A 21 -0.75 -10.03 15.65
N ALA A 22 -0.47 -8.84 15.14
CA ALA A 22 -1.51 -7.98 14.59
C ALA A 22 -2.12 -8.58 13.31
N CYS A 23 -3.38 -8.25 12.99
CA CYS A 23 -4.07 -8.76 11.80
C CYS A 23 -3.38 -8.41 10.46
N TYR A 24 -2.50 -7.41 10.46
CA TYR A 24 -1.67 -6.99 9.32
C TYR A 24 -0.27 -7.66 9.31
N SER A 25 0.01 -8.55 10.26
CA SER A 25 1.29 -9.28 10.33
C SER A 25 1.21 -10.53 9.47
N MET A 26 2.15 -10.70 8.55
CA MET A 26 2.25 -11.89 7.70
C MET A 26 3.14 -12.97 8.35
N THR A 27 2.75 -14.23 8.21
CA THR A 27 3.58 -15.42 8.43
C THR A 27 4.74 -15.47 7.43
N ARG A 28 5.64 -16.45 7.59
CA ARG A 28 6.77 -16.61 6.66
C ARG A 28 6.27 -17.01 5.27
N GLU A 29 5.28 -17.88 5.24
CA GLU A 29 4.64 -18.45 4.06
C GLU A 29 3.85 -17.36 3.32
N GLU A 30 3.11 -16.52 4.04
CA GLU A 30 2.40 -15.37 3.49
C GLU A 30 3.36 -14.33 2.90
N LYS A 31 4.48 -14.03 3.58
CA LYS A 31 5.53 -13.14 3.02
C LYS A 31 6.12 -13.71 1.73
N GLU A 32 6.38 -15.01 1.69
CA GLU A 32 6.88 -15.65 0.48
C GLU A 32 5.86 -15.61 -0.65
N CYS A 33 4.57 -15.82 -0.36
CA CYS A 33 3.49 -15.68 -1.33
C CYS A 33 3.45 -14.25 -1.92
N PHE A 34 3.42 -13.25 -1.04
CA PHE A 34 3.45 -11.83 -1.39
C PHE A 34 4.64 -11.49 -2.30
N LEU A 35 5.85 -11.91 -1.91
CA LEU A 35 7.06 -11.61 -2.67
C LEU A 35 7.16 -12.40 -3.98
N LYS A 36 6.61 -13.62 -4.06
CA LYS A 36 6.54 -14.39 -5.31
C LYS A 36 5.68 -13.68 -6.35
N VAL A 37 4.56 -13.08 -5.95
CA VAL A 37 3.72 -12.29 -6.86
C VAL A 37 4.52 -11.11 -7.43
N ILE A 38 5.21 -10.34 -6.58
CA ILE A 38 6.01 -9.20 -7.01
C ILE A 38 7.18 -9.65 -7.90
N LYS A 39 7.88 -10.73 -7.53
CA LYS A 39 9.05 -11.22 -8.27
C LYS A 39 8.69 -11.71 -9.67
N ASN A 40 7.52 -12.32 -9.83
CA ASN A 40 7.08 -12.89 -11.09
C ASN A 40 6.28 -11.91 -11.96
N ALA A 41 6.06 -10.67 -11.48
CA ALA A 41 5.39 -9.64 -12.26
C ALA A 41 6.15 -9.33 -13.54
N LYS A 42 5.44 -9.30 -14.67
CA LYS A 42 5.95 -8.89 -15.97
C LYS A 42 5.21 -7.65 -16.43
N PHE A 43 5.95 -6.72 -17.00
CA PHE A 43 5.42 -5.45 -17.48
C PHE A 43 5.76 -5.25 -18.97
N PRO A 44 4.96 -4.48 -19.71
CA PRO A 44 5.34 -4.02 -21.05
C PRO A 44 6.66 -3.26 -21.02
N ASP A 45 7.37 -3.26 -22.16
CA ASP A 45 8.62 -2.52 -22.28
C ASP A 45 8.41 -1.01 -22.01
N GLY A 46 9.38 -0.41 -21.32
CA GLY A 46 9.30 0.98 -20.87
C GLY A 46 8.28 1.29 -19.77
N PHE A 47 7.50 0.31 -19.27
CA PHE A 47 6.51 0.57 -18.22
C PHE A 47 7.13 0.62 -16.82
N ALA A 48 7.97 -0.36 -16.45
CA ALA A 48 8.64 -0.43 -15.16
C ALA A 48 10.06 -0.98 -15.29
N SER A 49 10.91 -0.67 -14.31
CA SER A 49 12.22 -1.31 -14.23
C SER A 49 12.08 -2.80 -13.87
N ASN A 50 13.17 -3.55 -13.90
CA ASN A 50 13.17 -4.96 -13.51
C ASN A 50 13.08 -5.14 -11.98
N ILE A 51 11.89 -4.90 -11.42
CA ILE A 51 11.54 -5.00 -9.99
C ILE A 51 11.91 -6.38 -9.40
N SER A 52 11.89 -7.44 -10.21
CA SER A 52 12.23 -8.80 -9.76
C SER A 52 13.64 -8.89 -9.15
N ARG A 53 14.58 -8.04 -9.61
CA ARG A 53 15.97 -7.99 -9.10
C ARG A 53 16.05 -7.49 -7.66
N CYS A 54 15.09 -6.63 -7.27
CA CYS A 54 14.98 -6.05 -5.94
C CYS A 54 14.38 -7.04 -4.93
N VAL A 55 13.69 -8.09 -5.38
CA VAL A 55 13.04 -9.07 -4.51
C VAL A 55 14.01 -10.15 -4.04
N LYS A 56 14.21 -10.22 -2.73
CA LYS A 56 15.06 -11.22 -2.07
C LYS A 56 14.21 -12.21 -1.29
N LEU A 57 13.82 -13.32 -1.95
CA LEU A 57 12.93 -14.33 -1.36
C LEU A 57 13.52 -14.99 -0.10
N GLN A 58 14.80 -15.40 -0.12
CA GLN A 58 15.44 -16.04 1.04
C GLN A 58 15.47 -15.12 2.26
N GLN A 59 15.69 -13.82 2.04
CA GLN A 59 15.70 -12.81 3.10
C GLN A 59 14.29 -12.27 3.43
N ARG A 60 13.26 -12.68 2.67
CA ARG A 60 11.87 -12.15 2.74
C ARG A 60 11.83 -10.62 2.73
N ASN A 61 12.62 -10.02 1.85
CA ASN A 61 12.80 -8.57 1.81
C ASN A 61 12.81 -8.05 0.36
N ILE A 62 12.58 -6.74 0.19
CA ILE A 62 12.72 -6.02 -1.08
C ILE A 62 13.72 -4.88 -0.85
N ILE A 63 14.79 -4.85 -1.63
CA ILE A 63 15.90 -3.89 -1.46
C ILE A 63 16.27 -3.28 -2.80
N GLY A 64 16.55 -1.98 -2.82
CA GLY A 64 17.03 -1.27 -4.01
C GLY A 64 15.92 -0.86 -4.98
N LEU A 65 14.71 -0.62 -4.48
CA LEU A 65 13.66 0.03 -5.27
C LEU A 65 13.97 1.51 -5.43
N LYS A 66 13.75 2.05 -6.63
CA LYS A 66 13.72 3.50 -6.86
C LYS A 66 12.31 4.05 -6.63
N SER A 67 12.18 5.38 -6.55
CA SER A 67 10.89 6.07 -6.38
C SER A 67 9.83 5.56 -7.36
N HIS A 68 10.15 5.52 -8.65
CA HIS A 68 9.25 4.99 -9.67
C HIS A 68 8.77 3.55 -9.37
N ASP A 69 9.67 2.66 -8.94
CA ASP A 69 9.31 1.27 -8.64
C ASP A 69 8.38 1.16 -7.43
N CYS A 70 8.59 2.02 -6.41
CA CYS A 70 7.68 2.14 -5.28
C CYS A 70 6.27 2.56 -5.72
N HIS A 71 6.16 3.47 -6.68
CA HIS A 71 4.86 3.89 -7.23
C HIS A 71 4.18 2.77 -8.02
N ILE A 72 4.92 2.02 -8.85
CA ILE A 72 4.38 0.84 -9.54
C ILE A 72 3.89 -0.21 -8.52
N LEU A 73 4.67 -0.44 -7.46
CA LEU A 73 4.28 -1.33 -6.38
C LEU A 73 2.97 -0.88 -5.73
N MET A 74 2.90 0.39 -5.32
CA MET A 74 1.73 0.96 -4.65
C MET A 74 0.48 0.95 -5.54
N GLN A 75 0.59 1.29 -6.82
CA GLN A 75 -0.57 1.46 -7.72
C GLN A 75 -1.07 0.15 -8.35
N HIS A 76 -0.16 -0.78 -8.64
CA HIS A 76 -0.46 -1.95 -9.48
C HIS A 76 -0.21 -3.29 -8.79
N LEU A 77 0.93 -3.46 -8.11
CA LEU A 77 1.30 -4.78 -7.57
C LEU A 77 0.72 -5.05 -6.19
N MET A 78 0.64 -4.03 -5.34
CA MET A 78 0.16 -4.17 -3.97
C MET A 78 -1.26 -4.73 -3.90
N PRO A 79 -2.25 -4.27 -4.71
CA PRO A 79 -3.60 -4.84 -4.73
C PRO A 79 -3.63 -6.34 -5.03
N ILE A 80 -2.69 -6.83 -5.83
CA ILE A 80 -2.64 -8.21 -6.28
C ILE A 80 -1.90 -9.07 -5.24
N ALA A 81 -0.76 -8.58 -4.76
CA ALA A 81 0.12 -9.32 -3.88
C ALA A 81 -0.47 -9.54 -2.47
N ILE A 82 -1.26 -8.59 -1.96
CA ILE A 82 -1.82 -8.69 -0.60
C ILE A 82 -3.03 -9.63 -0.51
N GLN A 83 -3.79 -9.80 -1.59
CA GLN A 83 -5.06 -10.55 -1.58
C GLN A 83 -4.96 -11.99 -1.05
N ARG A 84 -3.80 -12.63 -1.24
CA ARG A 84 -3.54 -14.02 -0.80
C ARG A 84 -2.66 -14.10 0.44
N SER A 85 -2.24 -12.96 0.96
CA SER A 85 -1.23 -12.87 2.02
C SER A 85 -1.77 -12.23 3.30
N LEU A 86 -2.93 -11.56 3.23
CA LEU A 86 -3.54 -10.85 4.37
C LEU A 86 -5.06 -11.06 4.42
N PRO A 87 -5.67 -10.91 5.61
CA PRO A 87 -7.13 -10.97 5.76
C PRO A 87 -7.86 -9.89 4.94
N SER A 88 -9.09 -10.18 4.52
CA SER A 88 -9.91 -9.27 3.70
C SER A 88 -10.09 -7.88 4.33
N MET A 89 -10.23 -7.82 5.66
CA MET A 89 -10.36 -6.56 6.39
C MET A 89 -9.12 -5.65 6.25
N VAL A 90 -7.94 -6.21 6.04
CA VAL A 90 -6.69 -5.47 5.80
C VAL A 90 -6.50 -5.19 4.31
N CYS A 91 -6.81 -6.17 3.46
CA CYS A 91 -6.69 -6.04 2.01
C CYS A 91 -7.59 -4.95 1.44
N SER A 92 -8.86 -4.87 1.87
CA SER A 92 -9.84 -3.93 1.30
C SER A 92 -9.37 -2.47 1.33
N PRO A 93 -9.00 -1.88 2.49
CA PRO A 93 -8.58 -0.48 2.52
C PRO A 93 -7.23 -0.24 1.82
N LEU A 94 -6.31 -1.22 1.85
CA LEU A 94 -5.06 -1.13 1.09
C LEU A 94 -5.31 -1.14 -0.43
N ILE A 95 -6.22 -1.98 -0.92
CA ILE A 95 -6.65 -2.00 -2.33
C ILE A 95 -7.30 -0.68 -2.70
N SER A 96 -8.20 -0.15 -1.86
CA SER A 96 -8.84 1.16 -2.09
C SER A 96 -7.80 2.27 -2.23
N LEU A 97 -6.80 2.31 -1.33
CA LEU A 97 -5.73 3.29 -1.40
C LEU A 97 -4.88 3.15 -2.67
N SER A 98 -4.53 1.91 -3.05
CA SER A 98 -3.81 1.64 -4.30
C SER A 98 -4.62 2.06 -5.54
N CYS A 99 -5.93 1.80 -5.55
CA CYS A 99 -6.83 2.22 -6.62
C CYS A 99 -6.91 3.74 -6.70
N PHE A 100 -7.04 4.43 -5.56
CA PHE A 100 -6.99 5.89 -5.49
C PHE A 100 -5.72 6.43 -6.14
N PHE A 101 -4.54 5.93 -5.76
CA PHE A 101 -3.27 6.37 -6.35
C PHE A 101 -3.20 6.09 -7.84
N ARG A 102 -3.70 4.93 -8.30
CA ARG A 102 -3.74 4.59 -9.72
C ARG A 102 -4.63 5.56 -10.52
N GLU A 103 -5.77 5.95 -9.96
CA GLU A 103 -6.74 6.83 -10.63
C GLU A 103 -6.23 8.27 -10.71
N ILE A 104 -5.68 8.84 -9.62
CA ILE A 104 -5.13 10.22 -9.67
C ILE A 104 -3.90 10.34 -10.59
N CYS A 105 -3.21 9.22 -10.83
CA CYS A 105 -2.06 9.15 -11.74
C CYS A 105 -2.45 8.78 -13.18
N SER A 106 -3.75 8.70 -13.48
CA SER A 106 -4.24 8.46 -14.83
C SER A 106 -3.80 9.56 -15.78
N LYS A 107 -3.63 9.19 -17.06
CA LYS A 107 -3.28 10.13 -18.13
C LYS A 107 -4.34 11.21 -18.33
N THR A 108 -5.59 10.87 -18.04
CA THR A 108 -6.76 11.73 -18.18
C THR A 108 -7.52 11.72 -16.87
N LEU A 109 -7.84 12.91 -16.38
CA LEU A 109 -8.63 13.11 -15.17
C LEU A 109 -9.95 13.78 -15.53
N ARG A 110 -11.05 13.16 -15.13
CA ARG A 110 -12.40 13.74 -15.23
C ARG A 110 -12.79 14.30 -13.87
N ILE A 111 -13.42 15.47 -13.85
CA ILE A 111 -13.82 16.13 -12.60
C ILE A 111 -14.75 15.23 -11.78
N GLU A 112 -15.69 14.52 -12.42
CA GLU A 112 -16.59 13.57 -11.76
C GLU A 112 -15.85 12.44 -11.03
N ASP A 113 -14.77 11.91 -11.63
CA ASP A 113 -13.94 10.90 -10.97
C ASP A 113 -13.20 11.49 -9.78
N LEU A 114 -12.69 12.72 -9.92
CA LEU A 114 -12.01 13.42 -8.83
C LEU A 114 -12.98 13.72 -7.68
N ASP A 115 -14.21 14.16 -7.93
CA ASP A 115 -15.22 14.39 -6.89
C ASP A 115 -15.51 13.11 -6.10
N ARG A 116 -15.65 11.97 -6.80
CA ARG A 116 -15.78 10.66 -6.15
C ARG A 116 -14.57 10.30 -5.30
N LEU A 117 -13.36 10.51 -5.83
CA LEU A 117 -12.11 10.20 -5.13
C LEU A 117 -11.94 11.07 -3.87
N GLU A 118 -12.30 12.36 -3.95
CA GLU A 118 -12.27 13.29 -2.82
C GLU A 118 -13.18 12.84 -1.68
N ALA A 119 -14.38 12.34 -2.00
CA ALA A 119 -15.30 11.79 -1.01
C ALA A 119 -14.81 10.45 -0.42
N GLN A 120 -14.11 9.62 -1.21
CA GLN A 120 -13.70 8.27 -0.82
C GLN A 120 -12.40 8.22 0.00
N ILE A 121 -11.46 9.14 -0.25
CA ILE A 121 -10.14 9.06 0.38
C ILE A 121 -10.17 9.20 1.92
N PRO A 122 -10.96 10.10 2.54
CA PRO A 122 -11.01 10.19 4.00
C PRO A 122 -11.54 8.91 4.62
N ILE A 123 -12.55 8.27 3.99
CA ILE A 123 -13.11 7.00 4.43
C ILE A 123 -12.04 5.91 4.40
N THR A 124 -11.27 5.85 3.32
CA THR A 124 -10.17 4.89 3.16
C THR A 124 -9.10 5.07 4.24
N LEU A 125 -8.69 6.32 4.53
CA LEU A 125 -7.74 6.60 5.60
C LEU A 125 -8.28 6.23 6.97
N CYS A 126 -9.54 6.57 7.30
CA CYS A 126 -10.16 6.16 8.55
C CYS A 126 -10.22 4.63 8.72
N GLN A 127 -10.47 3.88 7.63
CA GLN A 127 -10.42 2.42 7.67
C GLN A 127 -9.00 1.90 7.97
N LEU A 128 -7.98 2.51 7.36
CA LEU A 128 -6.59 2.19 7.66
C LEU A 128 -6.23 2.51 9.11
N GLU A 129 -6.69 3.65 9.66
CA GLU A 129 -6.41 4.07 11.05
C GLU A 129 -6.94 3.09 12.08
N ARG A 130 -8.06 2.44 11.79
CA ARG A 130 -8.61 1.38 12.64
C ARG A 130 -7.75 0.12 12.65
N ILE A 131 -6.91 -0.09 11.63
CA ILE A 131 -6.13 -1.32 11.43
C ILE A 131 -4.67 -1.11 11.82
N PHE A 132 -4.03 -0.05 11.32
CA PHE A 132 -2.60 0.20 11.51
C PHE A 132 -2.32 1.00 12.80
N PRO A 133 -1.08 0.95 13.32
CA PRO A 133 -0.72 1.73 14.51
C PRO A 133 -0.63 3.23 14.16
N PRO A 134 -0.80 4.13 15.15
CA PRO A 134 -0.66 5.57 14.94
C PRO A 134 0.66 5.99 14.26
N ALA A 135 1.75 5.26 14.50
CA ALA A 135 3.05 5.50 13.89
C ALA A 135 3.06 5.36 12.35
N PHE A 136 2.09 4.65 11.75
CA PHE A 136 1.92 4.58 10.30
C PHE A 136 1.44 5.92 9.72
N PHE A 137 0.60 6.65 10.47
CA PHE A 137 -0.08 7.87 10.02
C PHE A 137 0.80 9.10 10.24
N THR A 138 1.91 9.15 9.51
CA THR A 138 2.74 10.35 9.44
C THR A 138 2.04 11.46 8.65
N VAL A 139 2.63 12.66 8.62
CA VAL A 139 2.13 13.79 7.80
C VAL A 139 1.94 13.36 6.34
N MET A 140 2.84 12.55 5.78
CA MET A 140 2.75 12.09 4.38
C MET A 140 1.48 11.28 4.10
N VAL A 141 1.01 10.48 5.04
CA VAL A 141 -0.22 9.68 4.86
C VAL A 141 -1.46 10.58 4.91
N HIS A 142 -1.45 11.61 5.76
CA HIS A 142 -2.55 12.55 5.84
C HIS A 142 -2.63 13.46 4.61
N LEU A 143 -1.49 13.83 4.00
CA LEU A 143 -1.48 14.66 2.79
C LEU A 143 -2.23 14.02 1.60
N VAL A 144 -2.46 12.71 1.63
CA VAL A 144 -3.18 11.99 0.57
C VAL A 144 -4.59 12.56 0.34
N VAL A 145 -5.25 13.09 1.38
CA VAL A 145 -6.59 13.70 1.23
C VAL A 145 -6.59 14.97 0.38
N HIS A 146 -5.46 15.66 0.30
CA HIS A 146 -5.33 16.92 -0.44
C HIS A 146 -4.95 16.71 -1.90
N LEU A 147 -4.46 15.52 -2.28
CA LEU A 147 -4.00 15.23 -3.63
C LEU A 147 -5.10 15.42 -4.69
N VAL A 148 -6.37 15.20 -4.33
CA VAL A 148 -7.47 15.39 -5.27
C VAL A 148 -7.68 16.87 -5.59
N ALA A 149 -7.67 17.74 -4.57
CA ALA A 149 -7.73 19.18 -4.77
C ALA A 149 -6.55 19.67 -5.62
N GLU A 150 -5.35 19.16 -5.36
CA GLU A 150 -4.17 19.45 -6.19
C GLU A 150 -4.33 18.99 -7.64
N CYS A 151 -4.99 17.85 -7.89
CA CYS A 151 -5.30 17.37 -9.24
C CYS A 151 -6.33 18.27 -9.95
N LYS A 152 -7.36 18.75 -9.23
CA LYS A 152 -8.36 19.68 -9.77
C LYS A 152 -7.72 21.01 -10.18
N MET A 153 -6.75 21.51 -9.41
CA MET A 153 -6.06 22.77 -9.68
C MET A 153 -4.94 22.62 -10.73
N GLY A 154 -4.11 21.59 -10.59
CA GLY A 154 -2.88 21.43 -11.36
C GLY A 154 -2.99 20.45 -12.54
N GLY A 155 -4.15 19.83 -12.75
CA GLY A 155 -4.35 18.83 -13.79
C GLY A 155 -3.59 17.51 -13.54
N PRO A 156 -3.45 16.68 -14.59
CA PRO A 156 -2.84 15.35 -14.51
C PRO A 156 -1.47 15.33 -13.85
N VAL A 157 -1.32 14.45 -12.87
CA VAL A 157 -0.14 14.35 -12.01
C VAL A 157 1.13 14.02 -12.80
N GLN A 158 1.00 13.23 -13.87
CA GLN A 158 2.12 12.83 -14.75
C GLN A 158 2.93 14.00 -15.33
N LEU A 159 2.32 15.18 -15.51
CA LEU A 159 2.98 16.38 -16.04
C LEU A 159 3.75 17.17 -14.97
N ARG A 160 3.52 16.84 -13.70
CA ARG A 160 4.06 17.57 -12.54
C ARG A 160 5.05 16.73 -11.73
N TRP A 161 5.23 15.46 -12.08
CA TRP A 161 6.19 14.56 -11.46
C TRP A 161 7.54 14.58 -12.16
N MET A 162 8.59 14.37 -11.37
CA MET A 162 9.97 14.34 -11.85
C MET A 162 10.39 13.01 -12.51
N TYR A 163 9.54 11.98 -12.51
CA TYR A 163 9.95 10.64 -13.01
C TYR A 163 10.52 10.59 -14.42
N PRO A 164 10.04 11.39 -15.40
CA PRO A 164 10.65 11.39 -16.73
C PRO A 164 12.12 11.81 -16.74
N ILE A 165 12.57 12.55 -15.71
CA ILE A 165 13.95 13.04 -15.56
C ILE A 165 14.80 12.03 -14.76
N GLU A 166 14.20 11.25 -13.88
CA GLU A 166 14.88 10.27 -13.01
C GLU A 166 15.12 8.89 -13.66
N ARG A 167 14.62 8.68 -14.89
CA ARG A 167 14.81 7.46 -15.68
C ARG A 167 16.04 7.56 -16.57
#